data_AF-A0A962D609-F1
#
_entry.id   AF-A0A962D609-F1
#
_cell.length_a   1.000
_cell.length_b   1.000
_cell.length_c   1.000
_cell.angle_alpha   90.00
_cell.angle_beta   90.00
_cell.angle_gamma   90.00
#
_symmetry.space_group_name_H-M   'P 1'
#
loop_
_entity.id
_entity.type
_entity.pdbx_description
1 polymer ?
#
loop_
_entity_poly.entity_id
_entity_poly.type
_entity_poly.pdbx_seq_one_letter_code
_entity_poly.pdbx_strand_id
1 'polypeptide(L)'
;ADFLQAMRDAPFEARVTYNYATFLSTHGRPEEARQWFERSVALSPGYLRAQLALVILAVDRDDREAAERWLLRLQQTGPGSPEVTAARAALAAQSDTGAP
;
A
#
# COMPACT_ATOMS: atom_id res chain seq x y z
N ALA A 1 7.62 -25.07 16.39
CA ALA A 1 6.20 -24.65 16.28
C ALA A 1 6.10 -23.44 15.35
N ASP A 2 6.91 -23.39 14.28
CA ASP A 2 7.32 -22.09 13.70
C ASP A 2 6.91 -21.88 12.24
N PHE A 3 6.34 -22.89 11.59
CA PHE A 3 5.86 -22.76 10.21
C PHE A 3 4.52 -22.01 10.13
N LEU A 4 3.64 -22.21 11.11
CA LEU A 4 2.36 -21.50 11.23
C LEU A 4 2.54 -20.04 11.68
N GLN A 5 3.63 -19.73 12.40
CA GLN A 5 3.98 -18.38 12.80
C GLN A 5 4.47 -17.57 11.58
N ALA A 6 5.27 -18.16 10.69
CA ALA A 6 5.75 -17.50 9.47
C ALA A 6 4.64 -17.21 8.44
N MET A 7 3.54 -17.98 8.45
CA MET A 7 2.34 -17.64 7.67
C MET A 7 1.51 -16.48 8.26
N ARG A 8 1.77 -16.06 9.51
CA ARG A 8 1.04 -14.93 10.14
C ARG A 8 1.40 -13.57 9.55
N ASP A 9 2.55 -13.43 8.90
CA ASP A 9 3.02 -12.12 8.43
C ASP A 9 2.53 -11.73 7.02
N ALA A 10 2.08 -12.71 6.24
CA ALA A 10 1.19 -12.62 5.08
C ALA A 10 1.27 -13.97 4.33
N PRO A 11 0.14 -14.48 3.77
CA PRO A 11 0.16 -15.59 2.83
C PRO A 11 1.24 -15.38 1.76
N PHE A 12 1.95 -16.45 1.38
CA PHE A 12 3.00 -16.40 0.36
C PHE A 12 2.50 -15.74 -0.93
N GLU A 13 1.25 -16.03 -1.28
CA GLU A 13 0.52 -15.50 -2.43
C GLU A 13 0.39 -13.97 -2.36
N ALA A 14 0.10 -13.39 -1.19
CA ALA A 14 0.01 -11.95 -1.04
C ALA A 14 1.38 -11.28 -1.27
N ARG A 15 2.46 -11.83 -0.72
CA ARG A 15 3.83 -11.32 -0.94
C ARG A 15 4.26 -11.40 -2.40
N VAL A 16 3.98 -12.51 -3.07
CA VAL A 16 4.28 -12.67 -4.51
C VAL A 16 3.49 -11.66 -5.34
N THR A 17 2.20 -11.50 -5.05
CA THR A 17 1.32 -10.55 -5.74
C THR A 17 1.81 -9.11 -5.54
N TYR A 18 2.21 -8.72 -4.33
CA TYR A 18 2.82 -7.42 -4.04
C TYR A 18 4.16 -7.19 -4.78
N ASN A 19 5.03 -8.20 -4.82
CA ASN A 19 6.31 -8.07 -5.52
C ASN A 19 6.10 -7.89 -7.03
N TYR A 20 5.13 -8.60 -7.61
CA TYR A 20 4.76 -8.43 -9.02
C TYR A 20 4.15 -7.05 -9.28
N ALA A 21 3.28 -6.56 -8.40
CA ALA A 21 2.76 -5.19 -8.48
C ALA A 21 3.87 -4.14 -8.42
N THR A 22 4.85 -4.32 -7.53
CA THR A 22 6.03 -3.44 -7.42
C THR A 22 6.84 -3.46 -8.71
N PHE A 23 7.06 -4.64 -9.29
CA PHE A 23 7.72 -4.78 -10.60
C PHE A 23 6.96 -4.01 -11.69
N LEU A 24 5.64 -4.16 -11.78
CA LEU A 24 4.83 -3.43 -12.77
C LEU A 24 4.92 -1.91 -12.58
N SER A 25 4.88 -1.44 -11.34
CA SER A 25 4.97 -0.01 -11.02
C SER A 25 6.30 0.58 -11.50
N THR A 26 7.42 -0.08 -11.18
CA THR A 26 8.76 0.39 -11.59
C THR A 26 9.03 0.28 -13.09
N HIS A 27 8.22 -0.50 -13.83
CA HIS A 27 8.31 -0.66 -15.28
C HIS A 27 7.26 0.16 -16.04
N GLY A 28 6.74 1.23 -15.43
CA GLY A 28 5.85 2.18 -16.10
C GLY A 28 4.44 1.64 -16.34
N ARG A 29 4.00 0.63 -15.57
CA ARG A 29 2.64 0.06 -15.63
C ARG A 29 1.89 0.27 -14.30
N PRO A 30 1.72 1.52 -13.83
CA PRO A 30 1.12 1.83 -12.52
C PRO A 30 -0.34 1.32 -12.40
N GLU A 31 -1.09 1.30 -13.49
CA GLU A 31 -2.52 0.95 -13.44
C GLU A 31 -2.74 -0.54 -13.24
N GLU A 32 -1.84 -1.33 -13.80
CA GLU A 32 -1.80 -2.77 -13.57
C GLU A 32 -1.24 -3.05 -12.18
N ALA A 33 -0.18 -2.34 -11.77
CA ALA A 33 0.36 -2.43 -10.42
C ALA A 33 -0.74 -2.22 -9.36
N ARG A 34 -1.62 -1.22 -9.54
CA ARG A 34 -2.77 -0.97 -8.67
C ARG A 34 -3.63 -2.22 -8.48
N GLN A 35 -4.01 -2.87 -9.57
CA GLN A 35 -4.87 -4.06 -9.54
C GLN A 35 -4.21 -5.22 -8.78
N TRP A 36 -2.89 -5.38 -8.95
CA TRP A 36 -2.13 -6.41 -8.25
C TRP A 36 -1.89 -6.07 -6.78
N PHE A 37 -1.69 -4.79 -6.43
CA PHE A 37 -1.66 -4.36 -5.03
C PHE A 37 -3.02 -4.57 -4.35
N GLU A 38 -4.13 -4.22 -5.00
CA GLU A 38 -5.49 -4.49 -4.49
C GLU A 38 -5.73 -5.98 -4.29
N ARG A 39 -5.27 -6.83 -5.21
CA ARG A 39 -5.31 -8.29 -5.05
C ARG A 39 -4.47 -8.74 -3.85
N SER A 40 -3.30 -8.16 -3.65
CA SER A 40 -2.44 -8.49 -2.49
C SER A 40 -3.14 -8.15 -1.18
N VAL A 41 -3.84 -7.01 -1.11
CA VAL A 41 -4.64 -6.63 0.06
C VAL A 41 -5.86 -7.54 0.23
N ALA A 42 -6.50 -7.95 -0.86
CA ALA A 42 -7.62 -8.90 -0.78
C ALA A 42 -7.19 -10.28 -0.26
N LEU A 43 -6.00 -10.74 -0.66
CA LEU A 43 -5.39 -11.98 -0.16
C LEU A 43 -4.96 -11.86 1.30
N SER A 44 -4.51 -10.68 1.71
CA SER A 44 -4.08 -10.41 3.08
C SER A 44 -4.40 -8.98 3.48
N PRO A 45 -5.57 -8.76 4.10
CA PRO A 45 -5.94 -7.44 4.59
C PRO A 45 -4.91 -6.91 5.59
N GLY A 46 -4.26 -7.78 6.36
CA GLY A 46 -3.20 -7.43 7.30
C GLY A 46 -1.87 -6.99 6.68
N TYR A 47 -1.69 -7.10 5.35
CA TYR A 47 -0.41 -6.82 4.72
C TYR A 47 -0.20 -5.32 4.48
N LEU A 48 0.27 -4.64 5.52
CA LEU A 48 0.41 -3.18 5.58
C LEU A 48 1.23 -2.59 4.43
N ARG A 49 2.27 -3.30 3.96
CA ARG A 49 3.11 -2.88 2.83
C ARG A 49 2.32 -2.75 1.52
N ALA A 50 1.35 -3.63 1.27
CA ALA A 50 0.52 -3.55 0.07
C ALA A 50 -0.47 -2.39 0.15
N GLN A 51 -1.03 -2.13 1.34
CA GLN A 51 -1.88 -0.97 1.57
C GLN A 51 -1.11 0.36 1.45
N LEU A 52 0.10 0.44 2.01
CA LEU A 52 0.98 1.60 1.85
C LEU A 52 1.30 1.87 0.38
N ALA A 53 1.60 0.83 -0.41
CA ALA A 53 1.86 0.98 -1.83
C ALA A 53 0.67 1.60 -2.59
N LEU A 54 -0.57 1.28 -2.20
CA LEU A 54 -1.77 1.90 -2.77
C LEU A 54 -1.94 3.36 -2.38
N VAL A 55 -1.54 3.76 -1.16
CA VAL A 55 -1.49 5.18 -0.78
C VAL A 55 -0.48 5.92 -1.63
N ILE A 56 0.76 5.41 -1.72
CA ILE A 56 1.84 6.05 -2.50
C ILE A 56 1.42 6.18 -3.97
N LEU A 57 0.88 5.11 -4.55
CA LEU A 57 0.44 5.14 -5.94
C LEU A 57 -0.69 6.14 -6.19
N ALA A 58 -1.60 6.33 -5.24
CA ALA A 58 -2.65 7.34 -5.34
C ALA A 58 -2.07 8.76 -5.19
N VAL A 59 -1.10 8.95 -4.29
CA VAL A 59 -0.37 10.23 -4.14
C VAL A 59 0.39 10.59 -5.43
N ASP A 60 1.11 9.64 -6.03
CA ASP A 60 1.86 9.85 -7.27
C ASP A 60 0.96 10.23 -8.46
N ARG A 61 -0.34 9.91 -8.38
CA ARG A 61 -1.34 10.20 -9.41
C ARG A 61 -2.20 11.42 -9.12
N ASP A 62 -1.91 12.15 -8.04
CA ASP A 62 -2.72 13.26 -7.55
C ASP A 62 -4.17 12.86 -7.18
N ASP A 63 -4.41 11.55 -6.95
CA ASP A 63 -5.71 11.03 -6.51
C ASP A 63 -5.78 11.04 -4.98
N ARG A 64 -5.98 12.24 -4.44
CA ARG A 64 -6.05 12.47 -3.00
C ARG A 64 -7.16 11.67 -2.32
N GLU A 65 -8.31 11.52 -2.97
CA GLU A 65 -9.44 10.80 -2.40
C GLU A 65 -9.10 9.31 -2.22
N ALA A 66 -8.49 8.67 -3.23
CA ALA A 66 -8.04 7.29 -3.11
C ALA A 66 -6.92 7.15 -2.05
N ALA A 67 -6.00 8.10 -1.97
CA ALA A 67 -4.92 8.09 -1.00
C ALA A 67 -5.44 8.16 0.44
N GLU A 68 -6.39 9.06 0.72
CA GLU A 68 -7.06 9.19 2.02
C GLU A 68 -7.84 7.92 2.37
N ARG A 69 -8.55 7.34 1.41
CA ARG A 69 -9.31 6.09 1.59
C ARG A 69 -8.40 4.92 1.98
N TRP A 70 -7.26 4.77 1.32
CA TRP A 70 -6.30 3.71 1.62
C TRP A 70 -5.55 3.97 2.94
N LEU A 71 -5.22 5.23 3.24
CA LEU A 71 -4.63 5.60 4.52
C LEU A 71 -5.55 5.26 5.70
N LEU A 72 -6.85 5.53 5.58
CA LEU A 72 -7.83 5.17 6.60
C LEU A 72 -7.87 3.66 6.85
N ARG A 73 -7.85 2.83 5.79
CA ARG A 73 -7.77 1.37 5.94
C ARG A 73 -6.46 0.93 6.59
N LEU A 74 -5.35 1.54 6.20
CA LEU A 74 -4.03 1.24 6.74
C LEU A 74 -3.96 1.54 8.24
N GLN A 75 -4.56 2.66 8.67
CA GLN A 75 -4.70 3.02 10.08
C GLN A 75 -5.57 2.05 10.87
N GLN A 76 -6.68 1.57 10.28
CA GLN A 76 -7.54 0.58 10.93
C GLN A 76 -6.85 -0.78 11.08
N THR A 77 -6.01 -1.15 10.10
CA THR A 77 -5.35 -2.46 10.07
C THR A 77 -4.10 -2.49 10.94
N GLY A 78 -3.27 -1.44 10.87
CA GLY A 78 -1.99 -1.34 11.56
C GLY A 78 -1.82 0.01 12.26
N PRO A 79 -2.65 0.32 13.28
CA PRO A 79 -2.56 1.59 14.00
C PRO A 79 -1.17 1.76 14.63
N GLY A 80 -0.55 2.93 14.43
CA GLY A 80 0.79 3.22 14.95
C GLY A 80 1.94 2.52 14.21
N SER A 81 1.67 1.83 13.10
CA SER A 81 2.71 1.22 12.27
C SER A 81 3.57 2.28 11.55
N PRO A 82 4.83 1.94 11.20
CA PRO A 82 5.66 2.82 10.38
C PRO A 82 5.03 3.09 9.01
N GLU A 83 4.27 2.14 8.45
CA GLU A 83 3.52 2.32 7.20
C GLU A 83 2.49 3.44 7.30
N VAL A 84 1.74 3.54 8.40
CA VAL A 84 0.81 4.66 8.62
C VAL A 84 1.57 5.99 8.65
N THR A 85 2.71 6.04 9.32
CA THR A 85 3.53 7.25 9.41
C THR A 85 4.05 7.67 8.02
N ALA A 86 4.55 6.72 7.25
CA ALA A 86 5.02 6.95 5.88
C ALA A 86 3.89 7.43 4.96
N ALA A 87 2.72 6.79 5.02
CA ALA A 87 1.55 7.16 4.23
C ALA A 87 1.08 8.60 4.52
N ARG A 88 1.07 9.01 5.81
CA ARG A 88 0.74 10.40 6.20
C ARG A 88 1.75 11.40 5.67
N ALA A 89 3.05 11.08 5.74
CA ALA A 89 4.11 11.94 5.24
C ALA A 89 3.99 12.14 3.72
N ALA A 90 3.74 11.07 2.97
CA ALA A 90 3.54 11.13 1.51
C ALA A 90 2.33 12.03 1.15
N LEU A 91 1.19 11.84 1.82
CA LEU A 91 -0.01 12.63 1.56
C LEU A 91 0.15 14.12 1.95
N ALA A 92 0.88 14.40 3.03
CA ALA A 92 1.17 15.77 3.44
C ALA A 92 2.07 16.50 2.42
N ALA A 93 3.09 15.82 1.89
CA ALA A 93 4.00 16.38 0.89
C ALA A 93 3.27 16.80 -0.41
N GLN A 94 2.22 16.08 -0.80
CA GLN A 94 1.35 16.47 -1.93
C GLN A 94 0.64 17.80 -1.67
N SER A 95 0.24 18.07 -0.42
CA SER A 95 -0.49 19.29 -0.05
C SER A 95 0.38 20.54 -0.08
N ASP A 96 1.67 20.42 0.25
CA ASP A 96 2.63 21.55 0.20
C ASP A 96 3.04 21.92 -1.22
N THR A 97 2.88 21.01 -2.19
CA THR A 97 3.24 21.27 -3.59
C THR A 97 2.18 22.11 -4.33
N GLY A 98 1.02 22.35 -3.70
CA GLY A 98 -0.10 23.12 -4.25
C GLY A 98 -0.22 24.57 -3.75
N ALA A 99 0.74 25.10 -2.98
CA ALA A 99 0.72 26.49 -2.54
C ALA A 99 1.21 27.43 -3.68
N PRO A 100 0.43 28.46 -4.07
CA PRO A 100 0.83 29.44 -5.08
C PRO A 100 1.98 30.36 -4.64
#